data_AF-A0AAJ3UM53-F1
#
_entry.id   AF-A0AAJ3UM53-F1
#
_cell.length_a   1.000
_cell.length_b   1.000
_cell.length_c   1.000
_cell.angle_alpha   90.00
_cell.angle_beta   90.00
_cell.angle_gamma   90.00
#
_symmetry.space_group_name_H-M   'P 1'
#
loop_
_entity.id
_entity.type
_entity.pdbx_description
1 polymer ?
#
loop_
_entity_poly.entity_id
_entity_poly.type
_entity_poly.pdbx_seq_one_letter_code
_entity_poly.pdbx_strand_id
1 'polypeptide(L)'
;MIQHDNNKMYGTTILSIRKDKSVVVIGDGQVSLGHTVIKSGAKKVRRLSGDSVIAGFAGATADAFTLFERLESKLDKHPGQLMRACVELAKDWRMDKYLRKLEAMMIVADKSISLVITGTGDVLEPEDGVAAIGSGGNFALSAARALIEIKGISIEEIAKKAMKIAGDICVYTNHNVVIEKIEE
;
A
#
# COMPACT_ATOMS: atom_id res chain seq x y z
N MET A 1 11.17 21.48 14.34
CA MET A 1 11.12 20.12 14.92
C MET A 1 9.83 19.48 14.44
N ILE A 2 9.89 18.26 13.89
CA ILE A 2 8.68 17.48 13.64
C ILE A 2 8.17 17.02 15.01
N GLN A 3 7.00 17.49 15.43
CA GLN A 3 6.37 17.02 16.66
C GLN A 3 5.83 15.62 16.42
N HIS A 4 6.40 14.64 17.12
CA HIS A 4 5.86 13.29 17.16
C HIS A 4 4.83 13.21 18.28
N ASP A 5 3.64 12.75 17.93
CA ASP A 5 2.58 12.52 18.90
C ASP A 5 2.79 11.15 19.54
N ASN A 6 3.01 11.13 20.85
CA ASN A 6 3.26 9.91 21.62
C ASN A 6 2.08 8.93 21.58
N ASN A 7 0.88 9.39 21.25
CA ASN A 7 -0.31 8.56 21.15
C ASN A 7 -0.66 8.19 19.70
N LYS A 8 0.10 8.66 18.71
CA LYS A 8 -0.14 8.32 17.30
C LYS A 8 0.50 6.98 16.95
N MET A 9 -0.26 6.17 16.21
CA MET A 9 0.24 4.95 15.58
C MET A 9 0.92 5.31 14.26
N TYR A 10 2.15 4.85 14.10
CA TYR A 10 2.96 4.96 12.89
C TYR A 10 3.18 3.56 12.28
N GLY A 11 3.41 3.53 10.97
CA GLY A 11 3.54 2.32 10.17
C GLY A 11 2.25 1.92 9.45
N THR A 12 2.31 1.04 8.46
CA THR A 12 3.49 0.52 7.76
C THR A 12 3.74 1.29 6.47
N THR A 13 4.93 1.18 5.90
CA THR A 13 5.27 1.63 4.56
C THR A 13 4.88 0.56 3.54
N ILE A 14 4.19 0.97 2.48
CA ILE A 14 3.79 0.08 1.38
C ILE A 14 4.15 0.75 0.08
N LEU A 15 4.70 -0.02 -0.85
CA LEU A 15 5.15 0.39 -2.16
C LEU A 15 4.57 -0.55 -3.22
N SER A 16 3.98 0.01 -4.26
CA SER A 16 3.61 -0.68 -5.49
C SER A 16 4.51 -0.22 -6.62
N ILE A 17 5.03 -1.18 -7.40
CA ILE A 17 5.75 -0.94 -8.64
C ILE A 17 5.11 -1.78 -9.73
N ARG A 18 4.65 -1.10 -10.78
CA ARG A 18 4.15 -1.71 -12.01
C ARG A 18 5.16 -1.49 -13.13
N LYS A 19 5.37 -2.55 -13.91
CA LYS A 19 6.05 -2.49 -15.18
C LYS A 19 5.31 -3.41 -16.14
N ASP A 20 4.76 -2.83 -17.20
CA ASP A 20 3.90 -3.53 -18.14
C ASP A 20 2.74 -4.25 -17.40
N LYS A 21 2.57 -5.56 -17.60
CA LYS A 21 1.55 -6.39 -16.94
C LYS A 21 2.00 -7.01 -15.62
N SER A 22 3.23 -6.74 -15.20
CA SER A 22 3.76 -7.24 -13.93
C SER A 22 3.64 -6.17 -12.85
N VAL A 23 3.20 -6.57 -11.66
CA VAL A 23 3.12 -5.68 -10.50
C VAL A 23 3.63 -6.37 -9.26
N VAL A 24 4.38 -5.60 -8.47
CA VAL A 24 4.85 -5.97 -7.13
C VAL A 24 4.26 -4.99 -6.14
N VAL A 25 3.67 -5.50 -5.07
CA VAL A 25 3.34 -4.71 -3.88
C VAL A 25 4.15 -5.27 -2.71
N ILE A 26 4.93 -4.41 -2.09
CA ILE A 26 5.80 -4.73 -0.96
C ILE A 26 5.44 -3.84 0.22
N GLY A 27 5.48 -4.37 1.44
CA GLY A 27 5.28 -3.57 2.64
C GLY A 27 6.14 -4.06 3.79
N ASP A 28 6.56 -3.13 4.65
CA ASP A 28 7.28 -3.48 5.87
C ASP A 28 6.33 -3.90 7.00
N GLY A 29 6.90 -4.40 8.09
CA GLY A 29 6.17 -4.95 9.21
C GLY A 29 6.15 -4.07 10.46
N GLN A 30 6.77 -2.90 10.45
CA GLN A 30 6.89 -2.07 11.66
C GLN A 30 5.57 -1.37 11.99
N VAL A 31 5.16 -1.50 13.24
CA VAL A 31 4.07 -0.73 13.84
C VAL A 31 4.61 -0.11 15.11
N SER A 32 4.55 1.22 15.20
CA SER A 32 5.09 1.99 16.32
C SER A 32 4.00 2.83 16.95
N LEU A 33 4.01 2.95 18.29
CA LEU A 33 3.20 3.93 19.02
C LEU A 33 4.13 5.00 19.56
N GLY A 34 3.97 6.23 19.05
CA GLY A 34 4.92 7.30 19.30
C GLY A 34 6.33 6.91 18.83
N HIS A 35 7.23 6.68 19.78
CA HIS A 35 8.62 6.28 19.53
C HIS A 35 8.92 4.80 19.83
N THR A 36 7.92 4.05 20.29
CA THR A 36 8.10 2.65 20.71
C THR A 36 7.62 1.70 19.63
N VAL A 37 8.47 0.77 19.21
CA VAL A 37 8.08 -0.32 18.31
C VAL A 37 7.23 -1.33 19.07
N ILE A 38 5.97 -1.50 18.69
CA ILE A 38 5.05 -2.47 19.29
C ILE A 38 5.13 -3.82 18.55
N LYS A 39 5.31 -3.78 17.23
CA LYS A 39 5.38 -4.98 16.39
C LYS A 39 6.29 -4.73 15.21
N SER A 40 7.13 -5.72 14.89
CA SER A 40 8.10 -5.63 13.79
C SER A 40 7.74 -6.48 12.56
N GLY A 41 6.65 -7.25 12.62
CA GLY A 41 6.25 -8.21 11.58
C GLY A 41 4.75 -8.20 11.28
N ALA A 42 4.15 -7.01 11.20
CA ALA A 42 2.79 -6.88 10.67
C ALA A 42 2.75 -7.28 9.19
N LYS A 43 1.68 -7.95 8.77
CA LYS A 43 1.44 -8.25 7.35
C LYS A 43 0.28 -7.38 6.87
N LYS A 44 0.62 -6.34 6.11
CA LYS A 44 -0.34 -5.31 5.64
C LYS A 44 -0.59 -5.34 4.14
N VAL A 45 0.12 -6.21 3.45
CA VAL A 45 -0.11 -6.59 2.05
C VAL A 45 -0.75 -7.97 2.05
N ARG A 46 -1.83 -8.14 1.28
CA ARG A 46 -2.48 -9.45 1.09
C ARG A 46 -3.08 -9.55 -0.31
N ARG A 47 -3.35 -10.78 -0.73
CA ARG A 47 -4.12 -11.06 -1.93
C ARG A 47 -5.63 -11.11 -1.67
N LEU A 48 -6.41 -10.77 -2.67
CA LEU A 48 -7.87 -10.74 -2.68
C LEU A 48 -8.41 -11.35 -3.98
N SER A 49 -9.72 -11.66 -4.02
CA SER A 49 -10.42 -12.11 -5.23
C SER A 49 -9.73 -13.31 -5.90
N GLY A 50 -9.49 -14.37 -5.13
CA GLY A 50 -8.85 -15.60 -5.64
C GLY A 50 -7.44 -15.35 -6.18
N ASP A 51 -6.64 -14.57 -5.45
CA ASP A 51 -5.24 -14.24 -5.75
C ASP A 51 -4.96 -13.34 -6.97
N SER A 52 -6.02 -12.86 -7.63
CA SER A 52 -5.94 -12.00 -8.82
C SER A 52 -5.72 -10.50 -8.53
N VAL A 53 -5.92 -10.08 -7.28
CA VAL A 53 -5.75 -8.70 -6.83
C VAL A 53 -4.83 -8.68 -5.61
N ILE A 54 -3.92 -7.70 -5.56
CA ILE A 54 -3.08 -7.42 -4.39
C ILE A 54 -3.55 -6.11 -3.76
N ALA A 55 -3.73 -6.10 -2.44
CA ALA A 55 -4.07 -4.91 -1.69
C ALA A 55 -3.10 -4.67 -0.52
N GLY A 56 -2.73 -3.42 -0.32
CA GLY A 56 -1.89 -2.95 0.77
C GLY A 56 -2.52 -1.77 1.50
N PHE A 57 -2.52 -1.78 2.83
CA PHE A 57 -3.11 -0.71 3.63
C PHE A 57 -2.16 -0.14 4.70
N ALA A 58 -1.94 1.17 4.66
CA ALA A 58 -1.12 1.88 5.64
C ALA A 58 -2.01 2.53 6.71
N GLY A 59 -2.39 1.75 7.72
CA GLY A 59 -3.22 2.21 8.83
C GLY A 59 -3.51 1.12 9.86
N ALA A 60 -4.50 1.37 10.73
CA ALA A 60 -4.85 0.44 11.78
C ALA A 60 -5.37 -0.90 11.23
N THR A 61 -5.10 -1.98 11.96
CA THR A 61 -5.39 -3.34 11.49
C THR A 61 -6.89 -3.60 11.33
N ALA A 62 -7.73 -3.10 12.24
CA ALA A 62 -9.19 -3.27 12.18
C ALA A 62 -9.80 -2.59 10.93
N ASP A 63 -9.35 -1.37 10.62
CA ASP A 63 -9.79 -0.65 9.42
C ASP A 63 -9.37 -1.38 8.15
N ALA A 64 -8.15 -1.94 8.13
CA ALA A 64 -7.66 -2.73 7.01
C ALA A 64 -8.53 -3.97 6.74
N PHE A 65 -8.95 -4.69 7.78
CA PHE A 65 -9.86 -5.83 7.64
C PHE A 65 -11.20 -5.40 7.06
N THR A 66 -11.81 -4.38 7.66
CA THR A 66 -13.11 -3.85 7.23
C THR A 66 -13.09 -3.41 5.77
N LEU A 67 -12.08 -2.64 5.35
CA LEU A 67 -12.02 -2.13 3.99
C LEU A 67 -11.71 -3.22 2.96
N PHE A 68 -10.92 -4.25 3.32
CA PHE A 68 -10.63 -5.33 2.38
C PHE A 68 -11.84 -6.27 2.21
N GLU A 69 -12.59 -6.56 3.27
CA GLU A 69 -13.85 -7.30 3.16
C GLU A 69 -14.87 -6.55 2.28
N ARG A 70 -14.97 -5.22 2.45
CA ARG A 70 -15.81 -4.38 1.58
C ARG A 70 -15.32 -4.42 0.13
N LEU A 71 -14.01 -4.30 -0.10
CA LEU A 71 -13.42 -4.37 -1.43
C LEU A 71 -13.69 -5.72 -2.11
N GLU A 72 -13.50 -6.82 -1.38
CA GLU A 72 -13.74 -8.18 -1.87
C GLU A 72 -15.20 -8.37 -2.31
N SER A 73 -16.15 -7.89 -1.50
CA SER A 73 -17.57 -7.88 -1.90
C SER A 73 -17.84 -7.07 -3.17
N LYS A 74 -17.09 -6.00 -3.45
CA LYS A 74 -17.22 -5.23 -4.70
C LYS A 74 -16.56 -5.94 -5.88
N LEU A 75 -15.43 -6.60 -5.67
CA LEU A 75 -14.74 -7.40 -6.68
C LEU A 75 -15.61 -8.58 -7.13
N ASP A 76 -16.29 -9.25 -6.19
CA ASP A 76 -17.23 -10.34 -6.49
C ASP A 76 -18.43 -9.87 -7.34
N LYS A 77 -18.92 -8.65 -7.07
CA LYS A 77 -20.03 -8.04 -7.83
C LYS A 77 -19.62 -7.57 -9.22
N HIS A 78 -18.35 -7.21 -9.39
CA HIS A 78 -17.82 -6.68 -10.65
C HIS A 78 -16.54 -7.41 -11.09
N PRO A 79 -16.62 -8.71 -11.45
CA PRO A 79 -15.44 -9.50 -11.78
C PRO A 79 -14.62 -8.86 -12.92
N GLY A 80 -13.31 -8.73 -12.69
CA GLY A 80 -12.37 -8.15 -13.66
C GLY A 80 -12.48 -6.63 -13.85
N GLN A 81 -13.29 -5.91 -13.06
CA GLN A 81 -13.43 -4.46 -13.15
C GLN A 81 -12.86 -3.77 -11.90
N LEU A 82 -11.55 -3.87 -11.71
CA LEU A 82 -10.87 -3.34 -10.51
C LEU A 82 -11.16 -1.84 -10.29
N MET A 83 -11.09 -1.02 -11.34
CA MET A 83 -11.38 0.42 -11.27
C MET A 83 -12.79 0.68 -10.72
N ARG A 84 -13.79 -0.05 -11.22
CA ARG A 84 -15.19 0.10 -10.78
C ARG A 84 -15.36 -0.30 -9.33
N ALA A 85 -14.78 -1.43 -8.92
CA ALA A 85 -14.82 -1.89 -7.53
C ALA A 85 -14.18 -0.87 -6.59
N CYS A 86 -13.04 -0.29 -6.96
CA CYS A 86 -12.34 0.73 -6.18
C CYS A 86 -13.14 2.04 -6.08
N VAL A 87 -13.78 2.49 -7.16
CA VAL A 87 -14.65 3.68 -7.14
C VAL A 87 -15.88 3.47 -6.26
N GLU A 88 -16.49 2.29 -6.28
CA GLU A 88 -17.61 1.99 -5.37
C GLU A 88 -17.15 1.91 -3.91
N LEU A 89 -16.00 1.30 -3.63
CA LEU A 89 -15.41 1.31 -2.30
C LEU A 89 -15.13 2.75 -1.82
N ALA A 90 -14.55 3.59 -2.66
CA ALA A 90 -14.21 4.97 -2.31
C ALA A 90 -15.46 5.79 -1.95
N LYS A 91 -16.56 5.59 -2.68
CA LYS A 91 -17.87 6.18 -2.36
C LYS A 91 -18.37 5.70 -0.99
N ASP A 92 -18.36 4.39 -0.74
CA ASP A 92 -18.81 3.81 0.52
C ASP A 92 -17.94 4.27 1.71
N TRP A 93 -16.62 4.35 1.51
CA TRP A 93 -15.67 4.83 2.50
C TRP A 93 -15.94 6.30 2.85
N ARG A 94 -16.14 7.17 1.86
CA ARG A 94 -16.44 8.59 2.07
C ARG A 94 -17.76 8.82 2.81
N MET A 95 -18.78 8.00 2.53
CA MET A 95 -20.10 8.12 3.16
C MET A 95 -20.11 7.61 4.61
N ASP A 96 -19.21 6.69 4.95
CA ASP A 96 -19.13 6.09 6.28
C ASP A 96 -18.64 7.10 7.33
N LYS A 97 -19.46 7.32 8.37
CA LYS A 97 -19.20 8.32 9.42
C LYS A 97 -17.87 8.08 10.15
N TYR A 98 -17.45 6.82 10.30
CA TYR A 98 -16.25 6.43 11.03
C TYR A 98 -15.05 6.37 10.09
N LEU A 99 -15.18 5.69 8.95
CA LEU A 99 -14.04 5.45 8.06
C LEU A 99 -13.54 6.71 7.35
N ARG A 100 -14.41 7.70 7.08
CA ARG A 100 -14.01 8.95 6.41
C ARG A 100 -13.02 9.82 7.20
N LYS A 101 -12.86 9.56 8.51
CA LYS A 101 -11.91 10.28 9.37
C LYS A 101 -10.52 9.64 9.36
N LEU A 102 -10.37 8.50 8.71
CA LEU A 102 -9.09 7.81 8.61
C LEU A 102 -8.17 8.60 7.69
N GLU A 103 -6.97 8.92 8.18
CA GLU A 103 -5.87 9.46 7.37
C GLU A 103 -5.19 8.36 6.52
N ALA A 104 -5.72 7.14 6.55
CA ALA A 104 -5.12 5.99 5.89
C ALA A 104 -5.40 5.98 4.38
N MET A 105 -4.46 5.40 3.64
CA MET A 105 -4.56 5.15 2.21
C MET A 105 -4.46 3.65 1.94
N MET A 106 -4.99 3.23 0.80
CA MET A 106 -4.91 1.85 0.31
C MET A 106 -4.32 1.83 -1.09
N ILE A 107 -3.38 0.92 -1.33
CA ILE A 107 -2.92 0.55 -2.66
C ILE A 107 -3.65 -0.72 -3.07
N VAL A 108 -4.16 -0.77 -4.29
CA VAL A 108 -4.80 -1.96 -4.87
C VAL A 108 -4.31 -2.15 -6.30
N ALA A 109 -3.94 -3.37 -6.69
CA ALA A 109 -3.43 -3.64 -8.03
C ALA A 109 -3.86 -5.01 -8.55
N ASP A 110 -4.16 -5.09 -9.85
CA ASP A 110 -4.34 -6.35 -10.59
C ASP A 110 -3.28 -6.47 -11.70
N LYS A 111 -3.47 -7.37 -12.67
CA LYS A 111 -2.56 -7.52 -13.81
C LYS A 111 -2.50 -6.30 -14.75
N SER A 112 -3.51 -5.43 -14.74
CA SER A 112 -3.68 -4.31 -15.67
C SER A 112 -3.42 -2.93 -15.06
N ILE A 113 -3.93 -2.67 -13.86
CA ILE A 113 -3.94 -1.31 -13.28
C ILE A 113 -3.53 -1.34 -11.79
N SER A 114 -2.91 -0.25 -11.35
CA SER A 114 -2.60 0.00 -9.93
C SER A 114 -3.30 1.28 -9.49
N LEU A 115 -3.95 1.24 -8.33
CA LEU A 115 -4.77 2.33 -7.82
C LEU A 115 -4.41 2.65 -6.38
N VAL A 116 -4.48 3.94 -6.04
CA VAL A 116 -4.43 4.46 -4.68
C VAL A 116 -5.83 4.96 -4.32
N ILE A 117 -6.37 4.48 -3.21
CA ILE A 117 -7.68 4.88 -2.68
C ILE A 117 -7.48 5.62 -1.36
N THR A 118 -8.14 6.75 -1.21
CA THR A 118 -8.08 7.60 -0.01
C THR A 118 -9.41 7.60 0.74
N GLY A 119 -9.37 7.89 2.05
CA GLY A 119 -10.57 8.09 2.86
C GLY A 119 -11.43 9.30 2.46
N THR A 120 -10.88 10.22 1.66
CA THR A 120 -11.61 11.36 1.07
C THR A 120 -12.47 10.95 -0.14
N GLY A 121 -12.31 9.72 -0.63
CA GLY A 121 -13.06 9.16 -1.75
C GLY A 121 -12.39 9.32 -3.10
N ASP A 122 -11.08 9.60 -3.12
CA ASP A 122 -10.31 9.69 -4.36
C ASP A 122 -9.78 8.32 -4.77
N VAL A 123 -9.72 8.10 -6.09
CA VAL A 123 -9.15 6.90 -6.73
C VAL A 123 -8.16 7.38 -7.77
N LEU A 124 -6.88 7.10 -7.56
CA LEU A 124 -5.77 7.67 -8.32
C LEU A 124 -4.91 6.56 -8.92
N GLU A 125 -4.65 6.64 -10.22
CA GLU A 125 -3.68 5.78 -10.91
C GLU A 125 -2.33 6.50 -11.01
N PRO A 126 -1.20 5.89 -10.60
CA PRO A 126 0.11 6.52 -10.69
C PRO A 126 0.61 6.56 -12.14
N GLU A 127 0.94 7.75 -12.64
CA GLU A 127 1.37 7.97 -14.04
C GLU A 127 2.63 7.17 -14.42
N ASP A 128 3.55 7.00 -13.47
CA ASP A 128 4.82 6.31 -13.66
C ASP A 128 4.82 4.85 -13.18
N GLY A 129 3.63 4.32 -12.84
CA GLY A 129 3.47 2.95 -12.34
C GLY A 129 4.03 2.74 -10.92
N VAL A 130 4.47 3.78 -10.23
CA VAL A 130 5.02 3.70 -8.87
C VAL A 130 4.13 4.46 -7.89
N ALA A 131 3.66 3.78 -6.84
CA ALA A 131 2.90 4.39 -5.77
C ALA A 131 3.43 3.94 -4.41
N ALA A 132 3.46 4.83 -3.43
CA ALA A 132 3.82 4.46 -2.06
C ALA A 132 2.93 5.19 -1.05
N ILE A 133 2.67 4.52 0.07
CA ILE A 133 1.86 5.03 1.17
C ILE A 133 2.53 4.70 2.51
N GLY A 134 2.10 5.37 3.57
CA GLY A 134 2.58 5.13 4.93
C GLY A 134 3.82 5.93 5.32
N SER A 135 4.37 5.64 6.50
CA SER A 135 5.32 6.51 7.18
C SER A 135 6.62 6.77 6.41
N GLY A 136 7.14 5.75 5.72
CA GLY A 136 8.33 5.84 4.86
C GLY A 136 8.02 5.92 3.36
N GLY A 137 6.75 6.15 2.99
CA GLY A 137 6.28 6.08 1.60
C GLY A 137 7.08 6.96 0.65
N ASN A 138 7.35 8.21 1.03
CA ASN A 138 8.09 9.15 0.16
C ASN A 138 9.55 8.71 -0.10
N PHE A 139 10.20 8.07 0.87
CA PHE A 139 11.56 7.54 0.69
C PHE A 139 11.55 6.34 -0.26
N ALA A 140 10.60 5.42 -0.05
CA ALA A 140 10.41 4.26 -0.91
C ALA A 140 10.05 4.67 -2.35
N LEU A 141 9.15 5.63 -2.52
CA LEU A 141 8.74 6.19 -3.81
C LEU A 141 9.93 6.79 -4.56
N SER A 142 10.68 7.67 -3.89
CA SER A 142 11.84 8.34 -4.49
C SER A 142 12.91 7.34 -4.93
N ALA A 143 13.20 6.34 -4.07
CA ALA A 143 14.16 5.29 -4.39
C ALA A 143 13.68 4.41 -5.56
N ALA A 144 12.41 4.00 -5.56
CA ALA A 144 11.85 3.17 -6.63
C ALA A 144 11.87 3.89 -7.98
N ARG A 145 11.49 5.18 -8.02
CA ARG A 145 11.55 6.02 -9.22
C ARG A 145 12.97 6.13 -9.79
N ALA A 146 13.97 6.32 -8.94
CA ALA A 146 15.36 6.38 -9.39
C ALA A 146 15.87 5.02 -9.92
N LEU A 147 15.37 3.91 -9.37
CA LEU A 147 15.83 2.57 -9.72
C LEU A 147 15.11 1.97 -10.94
N ILE A 148 13.89 2.40 -11.26
CA ILE A 148 13.07 1.80 -12.33
C ILE A 148 13.66 2.00 -13.73
N GLU A 149 14.44 3.07 -13.91
CA GLU A 149 15.12 3.39 -15.17
C GLU A 149 16.36 2.52 -15.41
N ILE A 150 16.85 1.81 -14.38
CA ILE A 150 18.04 0.98 -14.47
C ILE A 150 17.71 -0.34 -15.16
N LYS A 151 18.35 -0.58 -16.31
CA LYS A 151 18.19 -1.82 -17.08
C LYS A 151 18.79 -3.01 -16.34
N GLY A 152 18.18 -4.19 -16.51
CA GLY A 152 18.69 -5.46 -15.98
C GLY A 152 18.36 -5.76 -14.52
N ILE A 153 17.60 -4.88 -13.85
CA ILE A 153 17.11 -5.12 -12.49
C ILE A 153 15.64 -5.53 -12.56
N SER A 154 15.26 -6.59 -11.85
CA SER A 154 13.85 -7.02 -11.79
C SER A 154 13.01 -6.06 -10.94
N ILE A 155 11.69 -5.98 -11.20
CA ILE A 155 10.78 -5.14 -10.40
C ILE A 155 10.77 -5.53 -8.92
N GLU A 156 10.92 -6.82 -8.62
CA GLU A 156 11.01 -7.35 -7.27
C GLU A 156 12.30 -6.89 -6.56
N GLU A 157 13.44 -6.91 -7.27
CA GLU A 157 14.69 -6.38 -6.75
C GLU A 157 14.64 -4.86 -6.53
N ILE A 158 14.01 -4.12 -7.45
CA ILE A 158 13.79 -2.67 -7.29
C ILE A 158 12.97 -2.41 -6.03
N ALA A 159 11.85 -3.12 -5.86
CA ALA A 159 10.96 -2.99 -4.70
C ALA A 159 11.70 -3.27 -3.38
N LYS A 160 12.49 -4.35 -3.32
CA LYS A 160 13.32 -4.70 -2.16
C LYS A 160 14.37 -3.64 -1.84
N LYS A 161 15.09 -3.14 -2.86
CA LYS A 161 16.10 -2.08 -2.69
C LYS A 161 15.47 -0.76 -2.22
N ALA A 162 14.33 -0.37 -2.79
CA ALA A 162 13.61 0.84 -2.41
C ALA A 162 13.11 0.77 -0.97
N MET A 163 12.53 -0.35 -0.55
CA MET A 163 12.11 -0.56 0.84
C MET A 163 13.29 -0.60 1.80
N LYS A 164 14.42 -1.19 1.41
CA LYS A 164 15.65 -1.15 2.21
C LYS A 164 16.09 0.30 2.45
N ILE A 165 16.15 1.13 1.41
CA ILE A 165 16.49 2.55 1.54
C ILE A 165 15.50 3.27 2.46
N ALA A 166 14.20 2.99 2.33
CA ALA A 166 13.20 3.55 3.22
C ALA A 166 13.41 3.14 4.69
N GLY A 167 13.76 1.88 4.96
CA GLY A 167 14.07 1.38 6.31
C GLY A 167 15.41 1.86 6.87
N ASP A 168 16.37 2.21 6.00
CA ASP A 168 17.65 2.82 6.41
C ASP A 168 17.48 4.30 6.82
N ILE A 169 16.39 4.97 6.42
CA ILE A 169 16.17 6.42 6.62
C ILE A 169 15.00 6.69 7.57
N CYS A 170 13.87 6.00 7.40
CA CYS A 170 12.65 6.24 8.17
C CYS A 170 12.64 5.42 9.46
N VAL A 171 12.63 6.09 10.61
CA VAL A 171 12.54 5.45 11.94
C VAL A 171 11.27 4.60 12.15
N TYR A 172 10.28 4.73 11.27
CA TYR A 172 8.99 4.01 11.32
C TYR A 172 8.86 2.95 10.22
N THR A 173 9.96 2.57 9.57
CA THR A 173 10.01 1.52 8.55
C THR A 173 11.15 0.58 8.88
N ASN A 174 10.93 -0.72 8.87
CA ASN A 174 11.99 -1.69 9.08
C ASN A 174 12.31 -2.50 7.82
N HIS A 175 13.28 -3.41 7.95
CA HIS A 175 13.72 -4.30 6.87
C HIS A 175 12.91 -5.60 6.77
N ASN A 176 11.92 -5.80 7.64
CA ASN A 176 11.07 -6.99 7.64
C ASN A 176 9.93 -6.80 6.65
N VAL A 177 10.16 -7.19 5.40
CA VAL A 177 9.22 -6.95 4.29
C VAL A 177 8.41 -8.19 3.92
N VAL A 178 7.17 -7.96 3.52
CA VAL A 178 6.30 -8.93 2.83
C VAL A 178 6.10 -8.44 1.41
N ILE A 179 6.20 -9.35 0.44
CA ILE A 179 6.07 -9.06 -0.97
C ILE A 179 4.97 -9.94 -1.58
N GLU A 180 4.12 -9.33 -2.37
CA GLU A 180 3.16 -10.01 -3.24
C GLU A 180 3.37 -9.53 -4.67
N LYS A 181 3.19 -10.44 -5.64
CA LYS A 181 3.43 -10.15 -7.05
C LYS A 181 2.44 -10.84 -7.99
N ILE A 182 2.07 -10.14 -9.05
CA ILE A 182 1.34 -10.72 -10.18
C ILE A 182 2.29 -10.60 -11.37
N GLU A 183 2.61 -11.75 -11.95
CA GLU A 183 3.44 -11.90 -13.14
C GLU A 183 2.55 -12.38 -14.30
N GLU A 184 2.98 -12.13 -15.54
CA GLU A 184 2.27 -12.56 -16.76
C GLU A 184 2.37 -14.07 -17.02
#